data_AF-A0A959EG57-F1
#
_entry.id   AF-A0A959EG57-F1
#
_cell.length_a   1.000
_cell.length_b   1.000
_cell.length_c   1.000
_cell.angle_alpha   90.00
_cell.angle_beta   90.00
_cell.angle_gamma   90.00
#
_symmetry.space_group_name_H-M   'P 1'
#
loop_
_entity.id
_entity.type
_entity.pdbx_description
1 polymer ?
#
loop_
_entity_poly.entity_id
_entity_poly.type
_entity_poly.pdbx_seq_one_letter_code
_entity_poly.pdbx_strand_id
1 'polypeptide(L)'
;MKKSYLTFIVLFLMIFGFNSHAQQYNSDGYAQWQNKRLGRGVNIIGYDDIWRDSSKARMKDKHFTLIKEAGFSNVRIVIMPFKFAKNNKDFKLAPSFFKTLDWAVEQALENDLMAIIDLHEHHAMQEDPIGIQPLFFAIWEQIAEHYKGHPSEVLFEIANEPNMDPQIWNQIHARAHKIIRSSNPDRTILIGTIYGNQIRHLKDLDLPVEDRNIIVAIHYYSPIQFTHQGAPWSTKNKDLSGITFTLTDKEVADIKEDFDVAQAWSAKNKRPLTLGEFGAYEKADMASRVRWTNFVAREAEARNWSWSYWQFDSDFIAYDIDKEEWAAPIKNALLGIKPEIFTVKGPVNPEDLGGSLTHEHIMSNFGAVPLEAGQYDERALFRQVIPYLRKLKSMGVNSIFDCTSAYFGRQPEILKTIADSTGLNIITNTGYYGAANDKY
;
A
#
# COMPACT_ATOMS: atom_id res chain seq x y z
N MET A 1 -78.90 18.22 -22.04
CA MET A 1 -77.58 18.88 -21.96
C MET A 1 -76.60 17.94 -21.26
N LYS A 2 -75.43 17.75 -21.88
CA LYS A 2 -74.37 16.79 -21.51
C LYS A 2 -73.63 17.21 -20.23
N LYS A 3 -73.32 16.25 -19.34
CA LYS A 3 -71.95 15.76 -19.08
C LYS A 3 -71.93 14.80 -17.86
N SER A 4 -71.43 13.60 -18.12
CA SER A 4 -71.05 12.57 -17.15
C SER A 4 -69.72 12.96 -16.50
N TYR A 5 -69.59 12.80 -15.18
CA TYR A 5 -68.32 12.87 -14.46
C TYR A 5 -67.80 11.44 -14.29
N LEU A 6 -66.73 11.12 -15.00
CA LEU A 6 -65.94 9.91 -14.84
C LEU A 6 -64.66 10.29 -14.10
N THR A 7 -64.51 9.82 -12.86
CA THR A 7 -63.32 10.02 -12.03
C THR A 7 -62.21 9.12 -12.55
N PHE A 8 -61.11 9.70 -13.06
CA PHE A 8 -59.91 8.97 -13.47
C PHE A 8 -58.90 9.02 -12.33
N ILE A 9 -58.65 7.88 -11.68
CA ILE A 9 -57.50 7.68 -10.80
C ILE A 9 -56.36 7.18 -11.69
N VAL A 10 -55.33 8.01 -11.87
CA VAL A 10 -54.09 7.62 -12.54
C VAL A 10 -53.16 7.04 -11.48
N LEU A 11 -53.00 5.72 -11.47
CA LEU A 11 -51.93 5.03 -10.73
C LEU A 11 -50.68 5.04 -11.60
N PHE A 12 -49.65 5.80 -11.20
CA PHE A 12 -48.33 5.75 -11.81
C PHE A 12 -47.56 4.55 -11.25
N LEU A 13 -47.50 3.46 -12.00
CA LEU A 13 -46.59 2.34 -11.73
C LEU A 13 -45.20 2.71 -12.28
N MET A 14 -44.30 3.18 -11.41
CA MET A 14 -42.87 3.21 -11.72
C MET A 14 -42.33 1.78 -11.70
N ILE A 15 -42.18 1.20 -12.89
CA ILE A 15 -41.36 0.00 -13.07
C ILE A 15 -39.89 0.46 -12.96
N PHE A 16 -39.32 0.39 -11.77
CA PHE A 16 -37.87 0.34 -11.63
C PHE A 16 -37.42 -1.03 -12.14
N GLY A 17 -37.02 -1.06 -13.41
CA GLY A 17 -36.24 -2.17 -13.95
C GLY A 17 -34.90 -2.19 -13.22
N PHE A 18 -34.78 -3.04 -12.21
CA PHE A 18 -33.48 -3.52 -11.75
C PHE A 18 -32.86 -4.28 -12.91
N ASN A 19 -32.04 -3.58 -13.71
CA ASN A 19 -31.08 -4.24 -14.59
C ASN A 19 -30.00 -4.85 -13.69
N SER A 20 -30.29 -6.02 -13.11
CA SER A 20 -29.25 -6.93 -12.62
C SER A 20 -28.49 -7.43 -13.84
N HIS A 21 -27.46 -6.69 -14.27
CA HIS A 21 -26.40 -7.31 -15.05
C HIS A 21 -25.73 -8.29 -14.10
N ALA A 22 -26.18 -9.55 -14.11
CA ALA A 22 -25.42 -10.65 -13.54
C ALA A 22 -24.08 -10.63 -14.27
N GLN A 23 -23.06 -10.01 -13.66
CA GLN A 23 -21.75 -9.95 -14.25
C GLN A 23 -21.26 -11.38 -14.32
N GLN A 24 -21.12 -11.89 -15.54
CA GLN A 24 -20.71 -13.26 -15.75
C GLN A 24 -19.29 -13.40 -15.21
N TYR A 25 -19.15 -14.05 -14.05
CA TYR A 25 -17.90 -14.12 -13.29
C TYR A 25 -16.74 -14.77 -14.05
N ASN A 26 -17.04 -15.50 -15.13
CA ASN A 26 -16.07 -16.11 -16.04
C ASN A 26 -15.91 -15.37 -17.39
N SER A 27 -16.36 -14.11 -17.49
CA SER A 27 -16.21 -13.31 -18.71
C SER A 27 -14.80 -12.73 -18.85
N ASP A 28 -14.38 -12.52 -20.11
CA ASP A 28 -13.19 -11.73 -20.43
C ASP A 28 -13.34 -10.32 -19.79
N GLY A 29 -12.54 -10.03 -18.76
CA GLY A 29 -12.55 -8.74 -18.07
C GLY A 29 -12.92 -8.78 -16.58
N TYR A 30 -13.54 -9.86 -16.07
CA TYR A 30 -13.96 -9.90 -14.66
C TYR A 30 -12.76 -9.90 -13.70
N ALA A 31 -11.74 -10.72 -13.97
CA ALA A 31 -10.52 -10.72 -13.16
C ALA A 31 -9.82 -9.35 -13.20
N GLN A 32 -9.82 -8.66 -14.36
CA GLN A 32 -9.25 -7.31 -14.47
C GLN A 32 -10.03 -6.30 -13.62
N TRP A 33 -11.36 -6.40 -13.58
CA TRP A 33 -12.22 -5.59 -12.73
C TRP A 33 -11.94 -5.85 -11.24
N GLN A 34 -11.80 -7.12 -10.84
CA GLN A 34 -11.39 -7.50 -9.48
C GLN A 34 -10.00 -6.96 -9.13
N ASN A 35 -9.03 -7.09 -10.02
CA ASN A 35 -7.67 -6.58 -9.83
C ASN A 35 -7.65 -5.06 -9.62
N LYS A 36 -8.47 -4.32 -10.37
CA LYS A 36 -8.60 -2.87 -10.18
C LYS A 36 -9.16 -2.51 -8.80
N ARG A 37 -10.07 -3.32 -8.25
CA ARG A 37 -10.63 -3.13 -6.91
C ARG A 37 -9.65 -3.47 -5.80
N LEU A 38 -8.82 -4.51 -6.00
CA LEU A 38 -7.75 -4.84 -5.06
C LEU A 38 -6.86 -3.61 -4.82
N GLY A 39 -6.44 -2.92 -5.88
CA GLY A 39 -5.72 -1.66 -5.78
C GLY A 39 -4.45 -1.78 -4.91
N ARG A 40 -4.30 -0.87 -3.94
CA ARG A 40 -3.16 -0.81 -3.02
C ARG A 40 -3.44 -1.64 -1.77
N GLY A 41 -2.47 -2.39 -1.26
CA GLY A 41 -2.66 -3.18 -0.05
C GLY A 41 -1.40 -3.46 0.75
N VAL A 42 -1.56 -4.25 1.81
CA VAL A 42 -0.48 -4.67 2.72
C VAL A 42 -0.66 -6.13 3.12
N ASN A 43 0.45 -6.84 3.33
CA ASN A 43 0.47 -8.19 3.90
C ASN A 43 0.34 -8.11 5.43
N ILE A 44 -0.48 -8.99 6.02
CA ILE A 44 -0.82 -8.94 7.46
C ILE A 44 -0.78 -10.32 8.14
N ILE A 45 -0.67 -10.28 9.48
CA ILE A 45 -0.84 -11.37 10.46
C ILE A 45 -0.03 -12.67 10.29
N GLY A 46 0.79 -12.83 9.26
CA GLY A 46 1.47 -14.09 8.95
C GLY A 46 2.16 -14.76 10.14
N TYR A 47 3.15 -14.08 10.72
CA TYR A 47 3.91 -14.59 11.87
C TYR A 47 3.39 -14.10 13.22
N ASP A 48 2.20 -13.51 13.27
CA ASP A 48 1.60 -13.00 14.50
C ASP A 48 1.27 -14.17 15.45
N ASP A 49 1.52 -13.98 16.75
CA ASP A 49 1.23 -14.97 17.77
C ASP A 49 -0.28 -15.20 17.98
N ILE A 50 -1.15 -14.38 17.39
CA ILE A 50 -2.61 -14.56 17.36
C ILE A 50 -3.04 -15.95 16.86
N TRP A 51 -2.27 -16.56 15.97
CA TRP A 51 -2.50 -17.91 15.47
C TRP A 51 -2.36 -18.99 16.57
N ARG A 52 -1.65 -18.68 17.66
CA ARG A 52 -1.42 -19.58 18.80
C ARG A 52 -2.23 -19.17 20.02
N ASP A 53 -2.25 -17.88 20.31
CA ASP A 53 -2.86 -17.30 21.51
C ASP A 53 -3.36 -15.88 21.20
N SER A 54 -4.68 -15.71 21.15
CA SER A 54 -5.31 -14.43 20.83
C SER A 54 -4.97 -13.31 21.83
N SER A 55 -4.57 -13.65 23.06
CA SER A 55 -4.15 -12.65 24.04
C SER A 55 -2.80 -12.00 23.68
N LYS A 56 -1.99 -12.68 22.86
CA LYS A 56 -0.68 -12.22 22.38
C LYS A 56 -0.74 -11.59 20.99
N ALA A 57 -1.94 -11.42 20.43
CA ALA A 57 -2.10 -10.80 19.12
C ALA A 57 -1.44 -9.43 19.08
N ARG A 58 -0.55 -9.19 18.12
CA ARG A 58 0.00 -7.84 17.86
C ARG A 58 -1.03 -7.04 17.07
N MET A 59 -1.54 -7.63 15.99
CA MET A 59 -2.61 -7.01 15.22
C MET A 59 -3.95 -7.05 15.98
N LYS A 60 -4.74 -5.98 15.84
CA LYS A 60 -6.03 -5.74 16.49
C LYS A 60 -6.99 -5.11 15.48
N ASP A 61 -8.28 -5.09 15.81
CA ASP A 61 -9.37 -4.53 15.00
C ASP A 61 -9.04 -3.11 14.49
N LYS A 62 -8.54 -2.23 15.37
CA LYS A 62 -8.15 -0.85 15.03
C LYS A 62 -7.16 -0.75 13.86
N HIS A 63 -6.33 -1.76 13.64
CA HIS A 63 -5.34 -1.73 12.58
C HIS A 63 -5.98 -1.87 11.19
N PHE A 64 -7.11 -2.56 11.05
CA PHE A 64 -7.84 -2.62 9.78
C PHE A 64 -8.43 -1.26 9.42
N THR A 65 -8.98 -0.54 10.41
CA THR A 65 -9.45 0.84 10.24
C THR A 65 -8.29 1.75 9.81
N LEU A 66 -7.14 1.68 10.48
CA LEU A 66 -5.95 2.47 10.12
C LEU A 66 -5.46 2.16 8.69
N ILE A 67 -5.45 0.90 8.28
CA ILE A 67 -5.09 0.49 6.92
C ILE A 67 -6.05 1.14 5.91
N LYS A 68 -7.37 1.11 6.17
CA LYS A 68 -8.35 1.75 5.30
C LYS A 68 -8.19 3.26 5.24
N GLU A 69 -8.09 3.92 6.40
CA GLU A 69 -7.92 5.38 6.51
C GLU A 69 -6.65 5.89 5.84
N ALA A 70 -5.58 5.09 5.87
CA ALA A 70 -4.36 5.40 5.13
C ALA A 70 -4.57 5.37 3.60
N GLY A 71 -5.61 4.71 3.09
CA GLY A 71 -5.94 4.67 1.66
C GLY A 71 -5.62 3.33 0.98
N PHE A 72 -5.39 2.27 1.74
CA PHE A 72 -5.31 0.91 1.20
C PHE A 72 -6.72 0.36 0.91
N SER A 73 -6.81 -0.58 -0.02
CA SER A 73 -8.05 -1.19 -0.52
C SER A 73 -8.09 -2.72 -0.34
N ASN A 74 -6.94 -3.34 -0.05
CA ASN A 74 -6.87 -4.76 0.27
C ASN A 74 -5.91 -5.06 1.42
N VAL A 75 -6.11 -6.22 2.05
CA VAL A 75 -5.16 -6.90 2.92
C VAL A 75 -4.91 -8.31 2.40
N ARG A 76 -3.63 -8.71 2.33
CA ARG A 76 -3.23 -10.09 2.03
C ARG A 76 -2.96 -10.81 3.35
N ILE A 77 -3.87 -11.72 3.70
CA ILE A 77 -3.88 -12.49 4.94
C ILE A 77 -3.01 -13.72 4.75
N VAL A 78 -1.83 -13.67 5.34
CA VAL A 78 -0.83 -14.74 5.26
C VAL A 78 -1.23 -15.86 6.23
N ILE A 79 -1.50 -17.06 5.73
CA ILE A 79 -1.88 -18.22 6.53
C ILE A 79 -0.88 -19.38 6.42
N MET A 80 -0.57 -20.02 7.55
CA MET A 80 0.24 -21.26 7.60
C MET A 80 -0.58 -22.38 8.25
N PRO A 81 -1.52 -22.98 7.49
CA PRO A 81 -2.54 -23.89 8.03
C PRO A 81 -2.04 -25.30 8.37
N PHE A 82 -0.89 -25.76 7.84
CA PHE A 82 -0.48 -27.18 7.95
C PHE A 82 -0.31 -27.60 9.40
N LYS A 83 0.22 -26.73 10.26
CA LYS A 83 0.38 -27.01 11.70
C LYS A 83 -0.94 -27.26 12.44
N PHE A 84 -2.08 -26.81 11.91
CA PHE A 84 -3.40 -26.97 12.50
C PHE A 84 -4.15 -28.23 12.03
N ALA A 85 -3.63 -28.92 11.02
CA ALA A 85 -4.27 -30.08 10.39
C ALA A 85 -3.38 -31.34 10.39
N LYS A 86 -2.04 -31.19 10.32
CA LYS A 86 -1.12 -32.31 10.03
C LYS A 86 -1.17 -33.51 10.99
N ASN A 87 -1.56 -33.29 12.25
CA ASN A 87 -1.65 -34.34 13.27
C ASN A 87 -3.07 -34.94 13.39
N ASN A 88 -4.01 -34.47 12.57
CA ASN A 88 -5.37 -34.97 12.52
C ASN A 88 -5.47 -36.07 11.45
N LYS A 89 -6.07 -37.22 11.79
CA LYS A 89 -6.18 -38.37 10.88
C LYS A 89 -6.88 -38.03 9.56
N ASP A 90 -7.78 -37.06 9.59
CA ASP A 90 -8.56 -36.62 8.42
C ASP A 90 -8.12 -35.23 7.90
N PHE A 91 -6.94 -34.75 8.32
CA PHE A 91 -6.44 -33.41 8.02
C PHE A 91 -7.40 -32.26 8.37
N LYS A 92 -8.33 -32.50 9.30
CA LYS A 92 -9.31 -31.50 9.71
C LYS A 92 -8.62 -30.35 10.44
N LEU A 93 -8.82 -29.13 9.94
CA LEU A 93 -8.32 -27.90 10.53
C LEU A 93 -8.95 -27.68 11.90
N ALA A 94 -8.12 -27.25 12.86
CA ALA A 94 -8.59 -26.92 14.20
C ALA A 94 -9.59 -25.74 14.15
N PRO A 95 -10.67 -25.76 14.96
CA PRO A 95 -11.61 -24.62 15.03
C PRO A 95 -10.95 -23.29 15.40
N SER A 96 -9.85 -23.32 16.16
CA SER A 96 -9.07 -22.12 16.50
C SER A 96 -8.44 -21.45 15.28
N PHE A 97 -8.11 -22.21 14.23
CA PHE A 97 -7.63 -21.65 12.97
C PHE A 97 -8.71 -20.80 12.29
N PHE A 98 -9.91 -21.36 12.11
CA PHE A 98 -11.03 -20.63 11.52
C PHE A 98 -11.44 -19.45 12.37
N LYS A 99 -11.43 -19.55 13.70
CA LYS A 99 -11.71 -18.40 14.57
C LYS A 99 -10.81 -17.19 14.27
N THR A 100 -9.51 -17.41 14.06
CA THR A 100 -8.57 -16.33 13.75
C THR A 100 -8.71 -15.84 12.31
N LEU A 101 -8.91 -16.75 11.35
CA LEU A 101 -9.08 -16.37 9.95
C LEU A 101 -10.39 -15.62 9.71
N ASP A 102 -11.49 -16.09 10.30
CA ASP A 102 -12.81 -15.44 10.26
C ASP A 102 -12.73 -14.03 10.81
N TRP A 103 -12.11 -13.85 11.98
CA TRP A 103 -11.87 -12.52 12.53
C TRP A 103 -11.13 -11.61 11.55
N ALA A 104 -10.04 -12.08 10.93
CA ALA A 104 -9.26 -11.25 10.00
C ALA A 104 -10.05 -10.90 8.73
N VAL A 105 -10.82 -11.86 8.19
CA VAL A 105 -11.67 -11.67 7.00
C VAL A 105 -12.82 -10.72 7.32
N GLU A 106 -13.51 -10.91 8.45
CA GLU A 106 -14.61 -10.05 8.90
C GLU A 106 -14.11 -8.62 9.13
N GLN A 107 -13.00 -8.43 9.85
CA GLN A 107 -12.42 -7.10 10.07
C GLN A 107 -11.99 -6.42 8.76
N ALA A 108 -11.49 -7.17 7.78
CA ALA A 108 -11.20 -6.61 6.46
C ALA A 108 -12.48 -6.12 5.77
N LEU A 109 -13.51 -6.97 5.70
CA LEU A 109 -14.77 -6.64 5.03
C LEU A 109 -15.52 -5.48 5.72
N GLU A 110 -15.57 -5.45 7.05
CA GLU A 110 -16.20 -4.39 7.84
C GLU A 110 -15.54 -3.01 7.60
N ASN A 111 -14.26 -2.99 7.22
CA ASN A 111 -13.51 -1.77 6.91
C ASN A 111 -13.39 -1.52 5.39
N ASP A 112 -14.24 -2.14 4.56
CA ASP A 112 -14.22 -2.02 3.09
C ASP A 112 -12.84 -2.36 2.48
N LEU A 113 -12.15 -3.36 3.03
CA LEU A 113 -10.91 -3.93 2.52
C LEU A 113 -11.21 -5.29 1.89
N MET A 114 -10.70 -5.51 0.68
CA MET A 114 -10.70 -6.84 0.07
C MET A 114 -9.70 -7.74 0.82
N ALA A 115 -10.06 -9.00 1.03
CA ALA A 115 -9.26 -9.97 1.77
C ALA A 115 -8.73 -11.04 0.81
N ILE A 116 -7.40 -11.12 0.66
CA ILE A 116 -6.74 -12.21 -0.07
C ILE A 116 -6.27 -13.23 0.95
N ILE A 117 -6.81 -14.45 0.94
CA ILE A 117 -6.35 -15.54 1.80
C ILE A 117 -5.21 -16.26 1.08
N ASP A 118 -3.99 -16.13 1.60
CA ASP A 118 -2.76 -16.67 1.00
C ASP A 118 -2.19 -17.86 1.79
N LEU A 119 -2.09 -19.02 1.13
CA LEU A 119 -1.50 -20.22 1.72
C LEU A 119 0.04 -20.18 1.65
N HIS A 120 0.67 -19.90 2.78
CA HIS A 120 2.07 -19.47 2.87
C HIS A 120 3.10 -20.60 3.18
N GLU A 121 2.74 -21.86 2.96
CA GLU A 121 3.49 -23.07 3.37
C GLU A 121 4.64 -23.45 2.41
N HIS A 122 5.32 -22.45 1.83
CA HIS A 122 6.30 -22.63 0.76
C HIS A 122 7.46 -23.56 1.12
N HIS A 123 7.96 -23.53 2.37
CA HIS A 123 9.03 -24.42 2.83
C HIS A 123 8.59 -25.90 2.84
N ALA A 124 7.45 -26.20 3.44
CA ALA A 124 6.93 -27.57 3.50
C ALA A 124 6.60 -28.11 2.10
N MET A 125 6.08 -27.24 1.22
CA MET A 125 5.83 -27.58 -0.18
C MET A 125 7.10 -27.81 -0.99
N GLN A 126 8.19 -27.09 -0.69
CA GLN A 126 9.49 -27.31 -1.33
C GLN A 126 10.16 -28.60 -0.85
N GLU A 127 10.07 -28.92 0.44
CA GLU A 127 10.71 -30.09 1.04
C GLU A 127 10.13 -31.41 0.52
N ASP A 128 8.80 -31.51 0.40
CA ASP A 128 8.12 -32.71 -0.11
C ASP A 128 6.88 -32.36 -0.96
N PRO A 129 7.08 -31.88 -2.20
CA PRO A 129 5.98 -31.42 -3.06
C PRO A 129 5.00 -32.51 -3.47
N ILE A 130 5.35 -33.79 -3.31
CA ILE A 130 4.48 -34.92 -3.66
C ILE A 130 3.73 -35.43 -2.42
N GLY A 131 4.44 -35.71 -1.33
CA GLY A 131 3.84 -36.24 -0.12
C GLY A 131 2.94 -35.26 0.62
N ILE A 132 3.14 -33.95 0.45
CA ILE A 132 2.32 -32.92 1.10
C ILE A 132 0.96 -32.67 0.40
N GLN A 133 0.79 -33.15 -0.83
CA GLN A 133 -0.40 -32.86 -1.64
C GLN A 133 -1.73 -33.25 -0.98
N PRO A 134 -1.88 -34.45 -0.36
CA PRO A 134 -3.13 -34.81 0.31
C PRO A 134 -3.53 -33.81 1.41
N LEU A 135 -2.57 -33.35 2.21
CA LEU A 135 -2.80 -32.33 3.25
C LEU A 135 -3.18 -30.99 2.62
N PHE A 136 -2.42 -30.53 1.61
CA PHE A 136 -2.66 -29.27 0.91
C PHE A 136 -4.06 -29.23 0.28
N PHE A 137 -4.47 -30.29 -0.41
CA PHE A 137 -5.79 -30.37 -1.04
C PHE A 137 -6.93 -30.45 -0.03
N ALA A 138 -6.77 -31.22 1.06
CA ALA A 138 -7.76 -31.30 2.13
C ALA A 138 -7.95 -29.95 2.85
N ILE A 139 -6.88 -29.16 2.99
CA ILE A 139 -6.96 -27.80 3.54
C ILE A 139 -7.72 -26.88 2.60
N TRP A 140 -7.42 -26.90 1.30
CA TRP A 140 -8.14 -26.09 0.32
C TRP A 140 -9.63 -26.46 0.23
N GLU A 141 -9.97 -27.74 0.32
CA GLU A 141 -11.37 -28.19 0.37
C GLU A 141 -12.11 -27.56 1.56
N GLN A 142 -11.51 -27.61 2.76
CA GLN A 142 -12.10 -27.04 3.97
C GLN A 142 -12.21 -25.51 3.93
N ILE A 143 -11.16 -24.81 3.50
CA ILE A 143 -11.17 -23.33 3.39
C ILE A 143 -12.20 -22.90 2.34
N ALA A 144 -12.20 -23.54 1.16
CA ALA A 144 -13.14 -23.21 0.10
C ALA A 144 -14.60 -23.43 0.52
N GLU A 145 -14.89 -24.56 1.17
CA GLU A 145 -16.23 -24.85 1.69
C GLU A 145 -16.67 -23.85 2.77
N HIS A 146 -15.78 -23.51 3.71
CA HIS A 146 -16.07 -22.57 4.80
C HIS A 146 -16.41 -21.17 4.27
N TYR A 147 -15.69 -20.69 3.26
CA TYR A 147 -15.91 -19.35 2.69
C TYR A 147 -16.87 -19.33 1.49
N LYS A 148 -17.50 -20.43 1.07
CA LYS A 148 -18.29 -20.49 -0.19
C LYS A 148 -19.37 -19.42 -0.35
N GLY A 149 -19.99 -18.96 0.74
CA GLY A 149 -21.03 -17.93 0.75
C GLY A 149 -20.52 -16.50 0.96
N HIS A 150 -19.21 -16.31 1.16
CA HIS A 150 -18.61 -14.99 1.39
C HIS A 150 -18.54 -14.19 0.09
N PRO A 151 -18.59 -12.84 0.20
CA PRO A 151 -18.66 -11.96 -0.96
C PRO A 151 -17.41 -12.04 -1.86
N SER A 152 -17.50 -11.46 -3.05
CA SER A 152 -16.44 -11.47 -4.08
C SER A 152 -15.12 -10.82 -3.65
N GLU A 153 -15.19 -10.03 -2.57
CA GLU A 153 -14.14 -9.30 -1.90
C GLU A 153 -13.21 -10.22 -1.11
N VAL A 154 -13.60 -11.48 -0.90
CA VAL A 154 -12.73 -12.54 -0.39
C VAL A 154 -12.16 -13.34 -1.57
N LEU A 155 -10.84 -13.28 -1.76
CA LEU A 155 -10.12 -13.99 -2.82
C LEU A 155 -9.22 -15.07 -2.21
N PHE A 156 -8.87 -16.07 -3.01
CA PHE A 156 -7.95 -17.13 -2.60
C PHE A 156 -6.69 -17.12 -3.43
N GLU A 157 -5.52 -17.08 -2.79
CA GLU A 157 -4.23 -17.32 -3.44
C GLU A 157 -3.75 -18.73 -3.13
N ILE A 158 -3.61 -19.56 -4.19
CA ILE A 158 -3.45 -21.02 -4.05
C ILE A 158 -2.21 -21.39 -3.23
N ALA A 159 -1.09 -20.72 -3.45
CA ALA A 159 0.13 -20.90 -2.67
C ALA A 159 1.09 -19.73 -2.86
N ASN A 160 1.76 -19.38 -1.76
CA ASN A 160 2.89 -18.49 -1.75
C ASN A 160 4.15 -19.16 -2.29
N GLU A 161 4.88 -18.47 -3.15
CA GLU A 161 6.25 -18.82 -3.56
C GLU A 161 6.59 -20.31 -3.76
N PRO A 162 5.82 -21.08 -4.56
CA PRO A 162 6.15 -22.48 -4.82
C PRO A 162 7.59 -22.64 -5.33
N ASN A 163 8.43 -23.41 -4.64
CA ASN A 163 9.82 -23.61 -5.03
C ASN A 163 10.04 -25.07 -5.44
N MET A 164 9.59 -25.40 -6.65
CA MET A 164 9.63 -26.75 -7.19
C MET A 164 9.67 -26.72 -8.72
N ASP A 165 9.80 -27.90 -9.32
CA ASP A 165 9.72 -28.07 -10.77
C ASP A 165 8.38 -27.52 -11.33
N PRO A 166 8.40 -26.73 -12.43
CA PRO A 166 7.19 -26.09 -12.96
C PRO A 166 6.09 -27.08 -13.33
N GLN A 167 6.42 -28.27 -13.84
CA GLN A 167 5.44 -29.26 -14.23
C GLN A 167 4.70 -29.82 -13.01
N ILE A 168 5.42 -30.00 -11.89
CA ILE A 168 4.81 -30.39 -10.61
C ILE A 168 3.89 -29.28 -10.11
N TRP A 169 4.34 -28.03 -10.11
CA TRP A 169 3.50 -26.89 -9.70
C TRP A 169 2.23 -26.79 -10.55
N ASN A 170 2.37 -26.91 -11.88
CA ASN A 170 1.24 -26.85 -12.81
C ASN A 170 0.19 -27.94 -12.55
N GLN A 171 0.61 -29.13 -12.11
CA GLN A 171 -0.33 -30.19 -11.70
C GLN A 171 -1.02 -29.86 -10.36
N ILE A 172 -0.27 -29.35 -9.39
CA ILE A 172 -0.78 -29.04 -8.05
C ILE A 172 -1.79 -27.91 -8.11
N HIS A 173 -1.46 -26.78 -8.72
CA HIS A 173 -2.36 -25.63 -8.75
C HIS A 173 -3.61 -25.90 -9.60
N ALA A 174 -3.50 -26.68 -10.69
CA ALA A 174 -4.65 -27.06 -11.51
C ALA A 174 -5.62 -27.97 -10.75
N ARG A 175 -5.11 -28.82 -9.85
CA ARG A 175 -5.95 -29.64 -8.97
C ARG A 175 -6.59 -28.83 -7.85
N ALA A 176 -5.83 -27.95 -7.19
CA ALA A 176 -6.38 -27.05 -6.17
C ALA A 176 -7.44 -26.11 -6.75
N HIS A 177 -7.21 -25.58 -7.96
CA HIS A 177 -8.19 -24.82 -8.74
C HIS A 177 -9.52 -25.56 -8.88
N LYS A 178 -9.49 -26.82 -9.31
CA LYS A 178 -10.71 -27.66 -9.44
C LYS A 178 -11.41 -27.89 -8.11
N ILE A 179 -10.66 -28.12 -7.03
CA ILE A 179 -11.20 -28.26 -5.68
C ILE A 179 -11.92 -26.98 -5.27
N ILE A 180 -11.26 -25.83 -5.39
CA ILE A 180 -11.87 -24.53 -5.05
C ILE A 180 -13.14 -24.30 -5.88
N ARG A 181 -13.08 -24.52 -7.20
CA ARG A 181 -14.21 -24.30 -8.12
C ARG A 181 -15.43 -25.18 -7.86
N SER A 182 -15.26 -26.32 -7.21
CA SER A 182 -16.37 -27.21 -6.85
C SER A 182 -17.38 -26.58 -5.89
N SER A 183 -16.90 -25.72 -4.98
CA SER A 183 -17.74 -24.99 -4.01
C SER A 183 -17.80 -23.49 -4.28
N ASN A 184 -16.84 -22.95 -5.05
CA ASN A 184 -16.70 -21.52 -5.33
C ASN A 184 -16.60 -21.25 -6.84
N PRO A 185 -17.71 -21.36 -7.60
CA PRO A 185 -17.70 -21.22 -9.05
C PRO A 185 -17.33 -19.81 -9.54
N ASP A 186 -17.51 -18.79 -8.71
CA ASP A 186 -17.40 -17.36 -9.03
C ASP A 186 -16.31 -16.60 -8.25
N ARG A 187 -15.61 -17.24 -7.31
CA ARG A 187 -14.54 -16.60 -6.54
C ARG A 187 -13.31 -16.32 -7.38
N THR A 188 -12.75 -15.13 -7.31
CA THR A 188 -11.47 -14.84 -7.97
C THR A 188 -10.34 -15.64 -7.32
N ILE A 189 -9.55 -16.34 -8.13
CA ILE A 189 -8.41 -17.13 -7.66
C ILE A 189 -7.10 -16.47 -8.10
N LEU A 190 -6.15 -16.36 -7.18
CA LEU A 190 -4.79 -15.92 -7.43
C LEU A 190 -3.88 -17.14 -7.57
N ILE A 191 -3.06 -17.14 -8.63
CA ILE A 191 -2.10 -18.23 -8.89
C ILE A 191 -0.72 -17.60 -9.13
N GLY A 192 0.24 -17.99 -8.31
CA GLY A 192 1.64 -17.58 -8.42
C GLY A 192 2.44 -18.38 -9.42
N THR A 193 3.64 -17.89 -9.76
CA THR A 193 4.63 -18.66 -10.53
C THR A 193 5.42 -19.58 -9.58
N ILE A 194 6.68 -19.88 -9.92
CA ILE A 194 7.58 -20.67 -9.09
C ILE A 194 8.82 -19.85 -8.70
N TYR A 195 9.65 -20.41 -7.82
CA TYR A 195 10.91 -19.83 -7.37
C TYR A 195 10.73 -18.42 -6.79
N GLY A 196 9.80 -18.25 -5.85
CA GLY A 196 9.53 -16.94 -5.24
C GLY A 196 8.56 -16.08 -6.05
N ASN A 197 7.58 -16.69 -6.74
CA ASN A 197 6.63 -15.98 -7.60
C ASN A 197 7.30 -15.01 -8.59
N GLN A 198 8.50 -15.36 -9.08
CA GLN A 198 9.32 -14.45 -9.88
C GLN A 198 8.78 -14.29 -11.31
N ILE A 199 8.90 -13.06 -11.83
CA ILE A 199 8.49 -12.67 -13.18
C ILE A 199 9.09 -13.57 -14.26
N ARG A 200 10.38 -13.91 -14.17
CA ARG A 200 11.09 -14.73 -15.18
C ARG A 200 10.51 -16.13 -15.39
N HIS A 201 9.68 -16.60 -14.45
CA HIS A 201 9.01 -17.90 -14.50
C HIS A 201 7.54 -17.82 -14.96
N LEU A 202 7.03 -16.64 -15.33
CA LEU A 202 5.70 -16.51 -15.96
C LEU A 202 5.58 -17.38 -17.22
N LYS A 203 6.67 -17.54 -17.97
CA LYS A 203 6.71 -18.41 -19.16
C LYS A 203 6.48 -19.90 -18.85
N ASP A 204 6.70 -20.31 -17.61
CA ASP A 204 6.62 -21.70 -17.16
C ASP A 204 5.23 -22.02 -16.54
N LEU A 205 4.38 -21.00 -16.37
CA LEU A 205 3.05 -21.13 -15.75
C LEU A 205 2.00 -21.52 -16.79
N ASP A 206 1.38 -22.68 -16.61
CA ASP A 206 0.22 -23.13 -17.39
C ASP A 206 -1.05 -22.90 -16.58
N LEU A 207 -2.07 -22.25 -17.16
CA LEU A 207 -3.30 -21.88 -16.45
C LEU A 207 -4.52 -22.48 -17.15
N PRO A 208 -5.59 -22.83 -16.40
CA PRO A 208 -6.85 -23.31 -17.00
C PRO A 208 -7.39 -22.34 -18.05
N VAL A 209 -7.38 -22.76 -19.33
CA VAL A 209 -7.73 -21.89 -20.48
C VAL A 209 -9.18 -21.40 -20.42
N GLU A 210 -10.08 -22.22 -19.88
CA GLU A 210 -11.52 -21.98 -19.82
C GLU A 210 -11.96 -21.10 -18.64
N ASP A 211 -11.09 -20.88 -17.65
CA ASP A 211 -11.39 -20.01 -16.50
C ASP A 211 -10.68 -18.68 -16.65
N ARG A 212 -11.42 -17.59 -16.82
CA ARG A 212 -10.97 -16.20 -16.94
C ARG A 212 -11.06 -15.39 -15.65
N ASN A 213 -11.52 -16.01 -14.56
CA ASN A 213 -11.56 -15.44 -13.22
C ASN A 213 -10.30 -15.79 -12.40
N ILE A 214 -9.14 -15.54 -13.00
CA ILE A 214 -7.82 -15.80 -12.39
C ILE A 214 -6.97 -14.54 -12.51
N ILE A 215 -6.40 -14.12 -11.38
CA ILE A 215 -5.35 -13.10 -11.28
C ILE A 215 -4.02 -13.83 -11.06
N VAL A 216 -2.93 -13.37 -11.68
CA VAL A 216 -1.61 -13.98 -11.48
C VAL A 216 -0.82 -13.17 -10.47
N ALA A 217 -0.33 -13.83 -9.43
CA ALA A 217 0.48 -13.22 -8.38
C ALA A 217 1.97 -13.29 -8.76
N ILE A 218 2.65 -12.15 -8.75
CA ILE A 218 4.10 -12.04 -8.88
C ILE A 218 4.68 -11.34 -7.66
N HIS A 219 5.89 -11.69 -7.26
CA HIS A 219 6.63 -11.01 -6.19
C HIS A 219 7.86 -10.32 -6.77
N TYR A 220 8.21 -9.16 -6.22
CA TYR A 220 9.34 -8.38 -6.71
C TYR A 220 10.21 -7.85 -5.57
N TYR A 221 11.42 -8.40 -5.50
CA TYR A 221 12.44 -8.03 -4.52
C TYR A 221 13.78 -7.68 -5.17
N SER A 222 13.82 -7.52 -6.50
CA SER A 222 15.07 -7.17 -7.20
C SER A 222 15.46 -5.69 -6.97
N PRO A 223 16.75 -5.38 -6.77
CA PRO A 223 17.85 -6.32 -6.54
C PRO A 223 17.77 -6.98 -5.15
N ILE A 224 17.81 -8.32 -5.09
CA ILE A 224 17.62 -9.06 -3.84
C ILE A 224 18.70 -8.73 -2.78
N GLN A 225 19.90 -8.37 -3.23
CA GLN A 225 20.99 -7.94 -2.36
C GLN A 225 20.64 -6.63 -1.66
N PHE A 226 19.95 -5.71 -2.33
CA PHE A 226 19.49 -4.46 -1.72
C PHE A 226 18.32 -4.70 -0.77
N THR A 227 17.27 -5.38 -1.24
CA THR A 227 16.01 -5.53 -0.49
C THR A 227 16.15 -6.45 0.74
N HIS A 228 17.12 -7.37 0.75
CA HIS A 228 17.33 -8.34 1.82
C HIS A 228 18.71 -8.24 2.50
N GLN A 229 19.47 -7.16 2.28
CA GLN A 229 20.74 -6.97 2.99
C GLN A 229 20.55 -7.06 4.51
N GLY A 230 21.32 -7.94 5.15
CA GLY A 230 21.27 -8.10 6.59
C GLY A 230 20.10 -8.93 7.12
N ALA A 231 19.19 -9.43 6.26
CA ALA A 231 18.05 -10.26 6.68
C ALA A 231 18.54 -11.65 7.15
N PRO A 232 18.32 -12.05 8.42
CA PRO A 232 18.98 -13.22 9.01
C PRO A 232 18.55 -14.55 8.36
N TRP A 233 17.34 -14.63 7.82
CA TRP A 233 16.84 -15.81 7.11
C TRP A 233 17.35 -15.89 5.65
N SER A 234 17.85 -14.79 5.09
CA SER A 234 18.38 -14.77 3.73
C SER A 234 19.84 -15.20 3.73
N THR A 235 20.10 -16.51 3.61
CA THR A 235 21.45 -17.09 3.77
C THR A 235 22.53 -16.40 2.94
N LYS A 236 22.20 -15.89 1.74
CA LYS A 236 23.13 -15.21 0.84
C LYS A 236 23.28 -13.70 1.09
N ASN A 237 22.31 -13.07 1.77
CA ASN A 237 22.26 -11.62 1.94
C ASN A 237 22.40 -11.17 3.40
N LYS A 238 22.32 -12.09 4.38
CA LYS A 238 22.37 -11.82 5.82
C LYS A 238 23.61 -11.06 6.31
N ASP A 239 24.72 -11.14 5.57
CA ASP A 239 26.00 -10.51 5.91
C ASP A 239 26.26 -9.25 5.06
N LEU A 240 25.32 -8.86 4.19
CA LEU A 240 25.41 -7.64 3.38
C LEU A 240 24.88 -6.42 4.15
N SER A 241 25.45 -5.25 3.87
CA SER A 241 24.99 -3.95 4.36
C SER A 241 25.51 -2.82 3.47
N GLY A 242 24.94 -1.63 3.59
CA GLY A 242 25.39 -0.43 2.88
C GLY A 242 25.08 -0.40 1.38
N ILE A 243 24.27 -1.33 0.87
CA ILE A 243 23.81 -1.31 -0.51
C ILE A 243 22.71 -0.24 -0.60
N THR A 244 22.89 0.73 -1.48
CA THR A 244 21.94 1.83 -1.69
C THR A 244 21.19 1.63 -3.00
N PHE A 245 20.04 2.28 -3.12
CA PHE A 245 19.26 2.36 -4.35
C PHE A 245 19.02 3.83 -4.65
N THR A 246 19.53 4.34 -5.77
CA THR A 246 19.61 5.79 -6.03
C THR A 246 18.86 6.27 -7.26
N LEU A 247 18.14 5.36 -7.94
CA LEU A 247 17.46 5.61 -9.21
C LEU A 247 18.44 5.98 -10.33
N THR A 248 19.58 5.29 -10.40
CA THR A 248 20.45 5.38 -11.57
C THR A 248 19.69 4.91 -12.82
N ASP A 249 20.12 5.36 -14.01
CA ASP A 249 19.50 4.94 -15.27
C ASP A 249 19.44 3.41 -15.41
N LYS A 250 20.47 2.70 -14.91
CA LYS A 250 20.50 1.24 -14.90
C LYS A 250 19.45 0.64 -13.97
N GLU A 251 19.38 1.10 -12.71
CA GLU A 251 18.39 0.61 -11.75
C GLU A 251 16.95 0.81 -12.26
N VAL A 252 16.70 1.97 -12.86
CA VAL A 252 15.42 2.31 -13.48
C VAL A 252 15.13 1.39 -14.67
N ALA A 253 16.10 1.18 -15.55
CA ALA A 253 15.95 0.32 -16.72
C ALA A 253 15.71 -1.14 -16.35
N ASP A 254 16.47 -1.70 -15.40
CA ASP A 254 16.36 -3.10 -14.97
C ASP A 254 14.95 -3.41 -14.44
N ILE A 255 14.40 -2.55 -13.57
CA ILE A 255 13.04 -2.73 -13.03
C ILE A 255 11.98 -2.59 -14.13
N LYS A 256 12.12 -1.61 -15.02
CA LYS A 256 11.19 -1.41 -16.12
C LYS A 256 11.18 -2.58 -17.09
N GLU A 257 12.35 -3.12 -17.43
CA GLU A 257 12.48 -4.28 -18.31
C GLU A 257 11.80 -5.51 -17.71
N ASP A 258 12.05 -5.81 -16.43
CA ASP A 258 11.36 -6.89 -15.72
C ASP A 258 9.83 -6.71 -15.79
N PHE A 259 9.35 -5.49 -15.53
CA PHE A 259 7.91 -5.21 -15.50
C PHE A 259 7.28 -5.25 -16.89
N ASP A 260 8.01 -4.83 -17.92
CA ASP A 260 7.57 -4.90 -19.32
C ASP A 260 7.47 -6.35 -19.81
N VAL A 261 8.39 -7.22 -19.39
CA VAL A 261 8.30 -8.66 -19.65
C VAL A 261 7.02 -9.24 -19.03
N ALA A 262 6.74 -8.91 -17.77
CA ALA A 262 5.52 -9.37 -17.10
C ALA A 262 4.25 -8.82 -17.79
N GLN A 263 4.26 -7.53 -18.16
CA GLN A 263 3.12 -6.90 -18.83
C GLN A 263 2.86 -7.48 -20.22
N ALA A 264 3.91 -7.77 -20.99
CA ALA A 264 3.79 -8.43 -22.29
C ALA A 264 3.20 -9.83 -22.13
N TRP A 265 3.62 -10.58 -21.12
CA TRP A 265 3.03 -11.88 -20.79
C TRP A 265 1.55 -11.74 -20.40
N SER A 266 1.21 -10.77 -19.55
CA SER A 266 -0.17 -10.47 -19.12
C SER A 266 -1.08 -10.19 -20.31
N ALA A 267 -0.65 -9.32 -21.21
CA ALA A 267 -1.39 -8.95 -22.42
C ALA A 267 -1.61 -10.16 -23.35
N LYS A 268 -0.56 -10.95 -23.58
CA LYS A 268 -0.62 -12.15 -24.43
C LYS A 268 -1.57 -13.21 -23.87
N ASN A 269 -1.53 -13.44 -22.56
CA ASN A 269 -2.30 -14.51 -21.91
C ASN A 269 -3.68 -14.06 -21.42
N LYS A 270 -3.98 -12.76 -21.52
CA LYS A 270 -5.21 -12.12 -21.02
C LYS A 270 -5.44 -12.39 -19.52
N ARG A 271 -4.37 -12.27 -18.74
CA ARG A 271 -4.38 -12.48 -17.27
C ARG A 271 -3.92 -11.21 -16.57
N PRO A 272 -4.73 -10.58 -15.71
CA PRO A 272 -4.25 -9.46 -14.90
C PRO A 272 -3.17 -9.94 -13.92
N LEU A 273 -2.27 -9.03 -13.56
CA LEU A 273 -1.21 -9.27 -12.59
C LEU A 273 -1.49 -8.51 -11.30
N THR A 274 -1.16 -9.12 -10.18
CA THR A 274 -1.01 -8.45 -8.89
C THR A 274 0.42 -8.65 -8.39
N LEU A 275 1.02 -7.58 -7.88
CA LEU A 275 2.31 -7.65 -7.18
C LEU A 275 2.04 -8.01 -5.73
N GLY A 276 1.92 -9.32 -5.46
CA GLY A 276 1.49 -9.86 -4.16
C GLY A 276 2.46 -9.54 -3.02
N GLU A 277 3.73 -9.38 -3.34
CA GLU A 277 4.75 -8.90 -2.42
C GLU A 277 5.81 -8.05 -3.10
N PHE A 278 6.20 -6.99 -2.40
CA PHE A 278 7.40 -6.21 -2.65
C PHE A 278 7.73 -5.41 -1.38
N GLY A 279 9.01 -5.17 -1.16
CA GLY A 279 9.48 -4.37 -0.02
C GLY A 279 11.00 -4.39 0.10
N ALA A 280 11.52 -3.57 1.01
CA ALA A 280 12.93 -3.60 1.39
C ALA A 280 13.07 -3.67 2.92
N TYR A 281 13.87 -4.63 3.37
CA TYR A 281 14.13 -4.95 4.78
C TYR A 281 14.69 -3.75 5.54
N GLU A 282 14.33 -3.62 6.81
CA GLU A 282 14.60 -2.44 7.64
C GLU A 282 16.08 -2.05 7.78
N LYS A 283 17.00 -3.00 7.56
CA LYS A 283 18.45 -2.74 7.62
C LYS A 283 18.99 -1.94 6.43
N ALA A 284 18.26 -1.85 5.33
CA ALA A 284 18.60 -0.95 4.24
C ALA A 284 18.34 0.52 4.66
N ASP A 285 19.10 1.48 4.13
CA ASP A 285 18.91 2.88 4.51
C ASP A 285 17.53 3.40 4.09
N MET A 286 16.90 4.22 4.94
CA MET A 286 15.52 4.68 4.73
C MET A 286 15.36 5.45 3.41
N ALA A 287 16.36 6.25 2.99
CA ALA A 287 16.24 7.04 1.77
C ALA A 287 16.19 6.14 0.52
N SER A 288 17.00 5.08 0.47
CA SER A 288 16.94 4.07 -0.58
C SER A 288 15.65 3.27 -0.54
N ARG A 289 15.21 2.86 0.66
CA ARG A 289 13.93 2.13 0.83
C ARG A 289 12.74 2.94 0.30
N VAL A 290 12.68 4.24 0.61
CA VAL A 290 11.65 5.16 0.10
C VAL A 290 11.69 5.25 -1.42
N ARG A 291 12.86 5.49 -2.03
CA ARG A 291 13.00 5.60 -3.49
C ARG A 291 12.57 4.32 -4.20
N TRP A 292 13.08 3.17 -3.76
CA TRP A 292 12.77 1.88 -4.34
C TRP A 292 11.28 1.55 -4.19
N THR A 293 10.73 1.70 -2.98
CA THR A 293 9.32 1.38 -2.69
C THR A 293 8.37 2.24 -3.52
N ASN A 294 8.63 3.55 -3.59
CA ASN A 294 7.83 4.45 -4.41
C ASN A 294 7.92 4.06 -5.89
N PHE A 295 9.13 3.88 -6.41
CA PHE A 295 9.35 3.57 -7.82
C PHE A 295 8.66 2.27 -8.23
N VAL A 296 8.83 1.18 -7.48
CA VAL A 296 8.18 -0.11 -7.74
C VAL A 296 6.65 0.02 -7.68
N ALA A 297 6.10 0.69 -6.66
CA ALA A 297 4.65 0.91 -6.57
C ALA A 297 4.10 1.74 -7.74
N ARG A 298 4.83 2.78 -8.19
CA ARG A 298 4.43 3.60 -9.35
C ARG A 298 4.51 2.81 -10.66
N GLU A 299 5.54 1.99 -10.86
CA GLU A 299 5.68 1.15 -12.06
C GLU A 299 4.60 0.05 -12.14
N ALA A 300 4.18 -0.51 -11.00
CA ALA A 300 3.04 -1.43 -10.93
C ALA A 300 1.72 -0.70 -11.27
N GLU A 301 1.48 0.49 -10.69
CA GLU A 301 0.28 1.29 -10.94
C GLU A 301 0.19 1.77 -12.40
N ALA A 302 1.31 2.15 -13.02
CA ALA A 302 1.36 2.55 -14.42
C ALA A 302 0.90 1.42 -15.38
N ARG A 303 0.98 0.16 -14.92
CA ARG A 303 0.56 -1.04 -15.65
C ARG A 303 -0.81 -1.58 -15.18
N ASN A 304 -1.51 -0.84 -14.32
CA ASN A 304 -2.80 -1.22 -13.71
C ASN A 304 -2.74 -2.52 -12.89
N TRP A 305 -1.60 -2.81 -12.25
CA TRP A 305 -1.49 -3.92 -11.32
C TRP A 305 -1.94 -3.48 -9.93
N SER A 306 -2.71 -4.31 -9.25
CA SER A 306 -2.81 -4.20 -7.79
C SER A 306 -1.52 -4.67 -7.14
N TRP A 307 -1.37 -4.37 -5.86
CA TRP A 307 -0.21 -4.79 -5.09
C TRP A 307 -0.50 -4.89 -3.61
N SER A 308 0.29 -5.70 -2.90
CA SER A 308 0.29 -5.80 -1.45
C SER A 308 1.73 -5.67 -0.93
N TYR A 309 2.03 -4.58 -0.21
CA TYR A 309 3.37 -4.35 0.32
C TYR A 309 3.72 -5.41 1.36
N TRP A 310 4.96 -5.91 1.32
CA TRP A 310 5.51 -6.74 2.38
C TRP A 310 6.31 -5.85 3.33
N GLN A 311 5.87 -5.62 4.57
CA GLN A 311 4.58 -5.99 5.14
C GLN A 311 4.13 -4.96 6.20
N PHE A 312 2.92 -5.12 6.75
CA PHE A 312 2.30 -4.15 7.66
C PHE A 312 3.14 -3.86 8.92
N ASP A 313 3.51 -4.85 9.73
CA ASP A 313 4.26 -4.72 10.99
C ASP A 313 5.34 -5.80 11.15
N SER A 314 6.57 -5.43 11.53
CA SER A 314 7.70 -6.28 11.95
C SER A 314 9.01 -5.74 11.40
N ASP A 315 9.42 -6.11 10.19
CA ASP A 315 10.82 -5.94 9.76
C ASP A 315 10.99 -5.37 8.34
N PHE A 316 9.90 -5.25 7.58
CA PHE A 316 9.79 -4.38 6.41
C PHE A 316 8.92 -3.15 6.71
N ILE A 317 8.18 -3.17 7.82
CA ILE A 317 7.54 -2.07 8.54
C ILE A 317 6.89 -0.99 7.65
N ALA A 318 5.60 -1.14 7.37
CA ALA A 318 4.76 -0.01 6.97
C ALA A 318 4.23 0.76 8.21
N TYR A 319 3.88 0.02 9.25
CA TYR A 319 3.37 0.48 10.54
C TYR A 319 4.11 -0.25 11.67
N ASP A 320 4.55 0.49 12.69
CA ASP A 320 5.19 -0.06 13.87
C ASP A 320 4.14 -0.19 14.97
N ILE A 321 3.69 -1.42 15.24
CA ILE A 321 2.64 -1.67 16.25
C ILE A 321 3.13 -1.34 17.65
N ASP A 322 4.41 -1.53 17.96
CA ASP A 322 4.95 -1.27 19.29
C ASP A 322 5.00 0.25 19.59
N LYS A 323 5.20 1.07 18.56
CA LYS A 323 5.16 2.54 18.65
C LYS A 323 3.81 3.17 18.34
N GLU A 324 2.85 2.37 17.85
CA GLU A 324 1.55 2.82 17.36
C GLU A 324 1.65 3.94 16.31
N GLU A 325 2.59 3.84 15.38
CA GLU A 325 2.80 4.86 14.35
C GLU A 325 3.12 4.27 12.98
N TRP A 326 2.72 5.00 11.93
CA TRP A 326 3.15 4.70 10.57
C TRP A 326 4.64 5.03 10.41
N ALA A 327 5.38 4.18 9.70
CA ALA A 327 6.66 4.57 9.13
C ALA A 327 6.39 5.59 8.00
N ALA A 328 6.21 6.86 8.37
CA ALA A 328 5.67 7.89 7.49
C ALA A 328 6.38 7.99 6.13
N PRO A 329 7.72 7.88 6.02
CA PRO A 329 8.39 7.87 4.72
C PRO A 329 7.96 6.71 3.82
N ILE A 330 7.82 5.49 4.38
CA ILE A 330 7.38 4.30 3.63
C ILE A 330 5.90 4.40 3.27
N LYS A 331 5.04 4.79 4.21
CA LYS A 331 3.61 5.03 3.90
C LYS A 331 3.45 6.03 2.75
N ASN A 332 4.17 7.15 2.80
CA ASN A 332 4.08 8.18 1.77
C ASN A 332 4.60 7.66 0.41
N ALA A 333 5.69 6.89 0.42
CA ALA A 333 6.21 6.22 -0.77
C ALA A 333 5.17 5.30 -1.42
N LEU A 334 4.50 4.47 -0.62
CA LEU A 334 3.47 3.53 -1.06
C LEU A 334 2.23 4.23 -1.64
N LEU A 335 1.80 5.32 -1.00
CA LEU A 335 0.58 6.03 -1.41
C LEU A 335 0.84 7.09 -2.48
N GLY A 336 2.11 7.33 -2.85
CA GLY A 336 2.49 8.41 -3.74
C GLY A 336 2.20 9.79 -3.15
N ILE A 337 2.18 9.91 -1.82
CA ILE A 337 2.05 11.19 -1.13
C ILE A 337 3.39 11.89 -1.28
N LYS A 338 3.38 12.99 -2.02
CA LYS A 338 4.55 13.85 -2.11
C LYS A 338 4.73 14.59 -0.79
N PRO A 339 5.95 14.68 -0.24
CA PRO A 339 6.19 15.57 0.88
C PRO A 339 5.86 17.00 0.46
N GLU A 340 5.21 17.76 1.35
CA GLU A 340 4.86 19.17 1.14
C GLU A 340 5.45 20.02 2.26
N ILE A 341 5.90 21.22 1.91
CA ILE A 341 6.31 22.24 2.87
C ILE A 341 5.32 23.39 2.77
N PHE A 342 4.66 23.71 3.89
CA PHE A 342 3.74 24.83 3.95
C PHE A 342 4.53 26.14 4.04
N THR A 343 4.45 26.93 2.97
CA THR A 343 4.87 28.33 2.96
C THR A 343 3.68 29.21 3.32
N VAL A 344 3.93 30.51 3.56
CA VAL A 344 2.86 31.51 3.72
C VAL A 344 1.96 31.67 2.47
N LYS A 345 2.37 31.11 1.32
CA LYS A 345 1.57 31.07 0.07
C LYS A 345 0.81 29.74 -0.11
N GLY A 346 1.03 28.76 0.76
CA GLY A 346 0.51 27.40 0.63
C GLY A 346 1.61 26.33 0.51
N PRO A 347 1.22 25.06 0.32
CA PRO A 347 2.16 23.95 0.19
C PRO A 347 2.99 24.04 -1.10
N VAL A 348 4.26 23.68 -1.01
CA VAL A 348 5.19 23.52 -2.14
C VAL A 348 5.95 22.20 -2.01
N ASN A 349 6.53 21.67 -3.10
CA ASN A 349 7.39 20.51 -2.98
C ASN A 349 8.72 20.93 -2.32
N PRO A 350 9.34 20.10 -1.45
CA PRO A 350 10.64 20.41 -0.86
C PRO A 350 11.74 20.75 -1.87
N GLU A 351 11.71 20.14 -3.06
CA GLU A 351 12.66 20.41 -4.15
C GLU A 351 12.51 21.84 -4.70
N ASP A 352 11.32 22.43 -4.60
CA ASP A 352 11.05 23.81 -5.04
C ASP A 352 11.66 24.86 -4.09
N LEU A 353 12.11 24.45 -2.90
CA LEU A 353 12.73 25.38 -1.94
C LEU A 353 14.09 25.90 -2.40
N GLY A 354 14.86 25.11 -3.16
CA GLY A 354 16.21 25.48 -3.60
C GLY A 354 17.13 25.97 -2.47
N GLY A 355 18.08 26.87 -2.80
CA GLY A 355 18.97 27.50 -1.81
C GLY A 355 18.18 28.24 -0.75
N SER A 356 18.38 27.89 0.52
CA SER A 356 17.53 28.35 1.63
C SER A 356 18.35 29.03 2.73
N LEU A 357 17.84 30.16 3.24
CA LEU A 357 18.31 30.75 4.50
C LEU A 357 17.45 30.20 5.64
N THR A 358 18.06 29.45 6.55
CA THR A 358 17.35 28.61 7.51
C THR A 358 17.04 29.29 8.85
N HIS A 359 17.51 30.52 9.08
CA HIS A 359 17.24 31.26 10.30
C HIS A 359 17.30 32.76 10.05
N GLU A 360 16.16 33.37 9.75
CA GLU A 360 16.08 34.81 9.50
C GLU A 360 14.91 35.45 10.26
N HIS A 361 14.97 36.76 10.43
CA HIS A 361 13.86 37.58 10.90
C HIS A 361 13.61 38.69 9.88
N ILE A 362 12.65 38.47 8.97
CA ILE A 362 12.33 39.42 7.90
C ILE A 362 11.82 40.74 8.48
N MET A 363 11.12 40.63 9.61
CA MET A 363 10.65 41.75 10.43
C MET A 363 10.60 41.32 11.89
N SER A 364 10.75 42.27 12.80
CA SER A 364 10.69 42.00 14.24
C SER A 364 10.32 43.27 14.99
N ASN A 365 9.62 43.11 16.11
CA ASN A 365 9.34 44.19 17.05
C ASN A 365 10.17 44.03 18.33
N PHE A 366 11.40 43.50 18.23
CA PHE A 366 12.28 43.33 19.38
C PHE A 366 12.41 44.62 20.21
N GLY A 367 12.22 44.50 21.52
CA GLY A 367 12.28 45.65 22.44
C GLY A 367 10.96 46.40 22.61
N ALA A 368 9.97 46.19 21.73
CA ALA A 368 8.64 46.75 21.90
C ALA A 368 7.82 46.02 22.99
N VAL A 369 6.63 46.54 23.28
CA VAL A 369 5.64 45.80 24.06
C VAL A 369 5.20 44.58 23.23
N PRO A 370 5.31 43.35 23.77
CA PRO A 370 4.95 42.15 23.03
C PRO A 370 3.46 42.16 22.67
N LEU A 371 3.16 41.91 21.40
CA LEU A 371 1.80 41.78 20.88
C LEU A 371 1.73 40.47 20.11
N GLU A 372 0.67 39.70 20.32
CA GLU A 372 0.48 38.39 19.71
C GLU A 372 0.70 38.43 18.18
N ALA A 373 0.17 39.47 17.53
CA ALA A 373 0.46 39.81 16.15
C ALA A 373 1.20 41.16 16.07
N GLY A 374 2.27 41.21 15.27
CA GLY A 374 3.06 42.43 15.08
C GLY A 374 2.23 43.56 14.45
N GLN A 375 2.50 44.80 14.84
CA GLN A 375 1.92 45.99 14.18
C GLN A 375 3.02 46.74 13.44
N TYR A 376 2.81 47.02 12.16
CA TYR A 376 3.80 47.62 11.28
C TYR A 376 3.18 48.72 10.42
N ASP A 377 3.94 49.77 10.12
CA ASP A 377 3.69 50.61 8.94
C ASP A 377 4.12 49.81 7.70
N GLU A 378 3.17 49.14 7.06
CA GLU A 378 3.41 48.30 5.89
C GLU A 378 4.12 49.05 4.76
N ARG A 379 3.80 50.33 4.53
CA ARG A 379 4.45 51.09 3.45
C ARG A 379 5.92 51.35 3.75
N ALA A 380 6.26 51.66 5.00
CA ALA A 380 7.65 51.81 5.41
C ALA A 380 8.38 50.47 5.36
N LEU A 381 7.77 49.42 5.92
CA LEU A 381 8.33 48.07 5.95
C LEU A 381 8.63 47.55 4.54
N PHE A 382 7.66 47.61 3.63
CA PHE A 382 7.82 47.10 2.26
C PHE A 382 8.89 47.87 1.47
N ARG A 383 8.98 49.20 1.64
CA ARG A 383 10.04 50.01 1.02
C ARG A 383 11.43 49.62 1.49
N GLN A 384 11.55 49.17 2.74
CA GLN A 384 12.82 48.72 3.29
C GLN A 384 13.14 47.28 2.88
N VAL A 385 12.24 46.33 3.13
CA VAL A 385 12.56 44.89 3.10
C VAL A 385 12.57 44.30 1.69
N ILE A 386 11.59 44.66 0.83
CA ILE A 386 11.42 44.03 -0.49
C ILE A 386 12.68 44.15 -1.37
N PRO A 387 13.37 45.31 -1.46
CA PRO A 387 14.59 45.42 -2.26
C PRO A 387 15.70 44.46 -1.82
N TYR A 388 15.91 44.26 -0.51
CA TYR A 388 16.92 43.32 0.01
C TYR A 388 16.56 41.88 -0.35
N LEU A 389 15.30 41.50 -0.17
CA LEU A 389 14.84 40.14 -0.46
C LEU A 389 14.89 39.82 -1.96
N ARG A 390 14.56 40.79 -2.83
CA ARG A 390 14.76 40.64 -4.29
C ARG A 390 16.24 40.46 -4.65
N LYS A 391 17.14 41.16 -3.96
CA LYS A 391 18.58 40.98 -4.15
C LYS A 391 19.01 39.57 -3.74
N LEU A 392 18.53 39.06 -2.59
CA LEU A 392 18.79 37.66 -2.18
C LEU A 392 18.27 36.67 -3.22
N LYS A 393 17.05 36.88 -3.75
CA LYS A 393 16.49 36.06 -4.82
C LYS A 393 17.38 36.04 -6.06
N SER A 394 17.92 37.20 -6.46
CA SER A 394 18.85 37.30 -7.60
C SER A 394 20.20 36.60 -7.36
N MET A 395 20.55 36.32 -6.11
CA MET A 395 21.76 35.59 -5.71
C MET A 395 21.54 34.07 -5.58
N GLY A 396 20.35 33.57 -5.93
CA GLY A 396 20.02 32.14 -5.90
C GLY A 396 19.36 31.65 -4.60
N VAL A 397 19.03 32.55 -3.67
CA VAL A 397 18.19 32.20 -2.52
C VAL A 397 16.75 32.05 -2.98
N ASN A 398 16.19 30.87 -2.84
CA ASN A 398 14.80 30.59 -3.21
C ASN A 398 13.86 30.58 -2.01
N SER A 399 14.37 30.31 -0.81
CA SER A 399 13.55 30.20 0.40
C SER A 399 14.15 30.87 1.62
N ILE A 400 13.27 31.35 2.49
CA ILE A 400 13.64 31.92 3.80
C ILE A 400 12.74 31.29 4.87
N PHE A 401 13.38 30.81 5.94
CA PHE A 401 12.72 30.37 7.16
C PHE A 401 12.70 31.56 8.14
N ASP A 402 11.53 32.18 8.25
CA ASP A 402 11.29 33.29 9.17
C ASP A 402 10.99 32.76 10.59
N CYS A 403 11.93 33.02 11.49
CA CYS A 403 11.90 32.60 12.88
C CYS A 403 11.18 33.59 13.80
N THR A 404 10.52 34.62 13.25
CA THR A 404 9.80 35.60 14.05
C THR A 404 8.53 34.97 14.60
N SER A 405 8.45 34.78 15.92
CA SER A 405 7.34 34.10 16.59
C SER A 405 6.18 35.05 16.91
N ALA A 406 5.07 34.48 17.40
CA ALA A 406 4.07 35.26 18.13
C ALA A 406 4.76 36.10 19.22
N TYR A 407 4.22 37.29 19.53
CA TYR A 407 4.78 38.24 20.50
C TYR A 407 6.11 38.90 20.12
N PHE A 408 6.86 38.30 19.19
CA PHE A 408 8.11 38.84 18.66
C PHE A 408 7.93 39.66 17.36
N GLY A 409 6.70 39.71 16.83
CA GLY A 409 6.35 40.51 15.66
C GLY A 409 5.86 39.71 14.44
N ARG A 410 5.55 38.40 14.58
CA ARG A 410 5.02 37.62 13.45
C ARG A 410 3.76 38.25 12.86
N GLN A 411 3.72 38.34 11.53
CA GLN A 411 2.56 38.76 10.75
C GLN A 411 2.45 37.96 9.44
N PRO A 412 1.72 36.83 9.41
CA PRO A 412 1.68 35.93 8.25
C PRO A 412 1.15 36.57 6.95
N GLU A 413 0.14 37.44 7.02
CA GLU A 413 -0.41 38.10 5.82
C GLU A 413 0.58 39.10 5.19
N ILE A 414 1.36 39.79 6.02
CA ILE A 414 2.45 40.64 5.56
C ILE A 414 3.56 39.78 4.93
N LEU A 415 3.94 38.66 5.56
CA LEU A 415 4.91 37.72 4.99
C LEU A 415 4.44 37.16 3.64
N LYS A 416 3.15 36.85 3.49
CA LYS A 416 2.57 36.42 2.22
C LYS A 416 2.70 37.50 1.14
N THR A 417 2.35 38.74 1.47
CA THR A 417 2.50 39.88 0.55
C THR A 417 3.97 40.09 0.12
N ILE A 418 4.91 39.92 1.05
CA ILE A 418 6.34 39.96 0.78
C ILE A 418 6.75 38.79 -0.14
N ALA A 419 6.28 37.57 0.13
CA ALA A 419 6.55 36.39 -0.69
C ALA A 419 6.07 36.58 -2.14
N ASP A 420 4.87 37.12 -2.33
CA ASP A 420 4.31 37.43 -3.65
C ASP A 420 5.13 38.51 -4.37
N SER A 421 5.57 39.54 -3.62
CA SER A 421 6.34 40.65 -4.18
C SER A 421 7.78 40.32 -4.55
N THR A 422 8.34 39.26 -3.95
CA THR A 422 9.77 38.89 -4.08
C THR A 422 9.98 37.61 -4.89
N GLY A 423 8.94 36.75 -5.01
CA GLY A 423 9.07 35.41 -5.59
C GLY A 423 9.83 34.42 -4.70
N LEU A 424 10.05 34.75 -3.43
CA LEU A 424 10.61 33.83 -2.43
C LEU A 424 9.53 32.88 -1.89
N ASN A 425 9.96 31.70 -1.49
CA ASN A 425 9.17 30.85 -0.60
C ASN A 425 9.50 31.26 0.85
N ILE A 426 8.50 31.72 1.59
CA ILE A 426 8.68 32.11 2.99
C ILE A 426 7.97 31.09 3.87
N ILE A 427 8.71 30.44 4.74
CA ILE A 427 8.21 29.52 5.75
C ILE A 427 8.21 30.29 7.06
N THR A 428 7.08 30.35 7.75
CA THR A 428 7.01 30.96 9.09
C THR A 428 6.73 29.89 10.13
N ASN A 429 7.24 30.11 11.34
CA ASN A 429 7.00 29.23 12.47
C ASN A 429 5.57 29.41 13.02
N THR A 430 5.06 28.41 13.72
CA THR A 430 3.80 28.46 14.49
C THR A 430 4.03 28.55 16.00
N GLY A 431 5.29 28.61 16.44
CA GLY A 431 5.70 28.55 17.85
C GLY A 431 5.78 29.90 18.57
N TYR A 432 6.30 29.83 19.80
CA TYR A 432 6.61 30.93 20.72
C TYR A 432 8.12 31.00 20.98
N TYR A 433 8.63 32.12 21.51
CA TYR A 433 10.07 32.32 21.69
C TYR A 433 10.43 32.80 23.11
N GLY A 434 10.79 31.88 24.01
CA GLY A 434 11.10 32.15 25.41
C GLY A 434 12.40 32.93 25.68
N ALA A 435 12.60 34.07 25.02
CA ALA A 435 13.69 34.99 25.25
C ALA A 435 13.30 36.09 26.24
N ALA A 436 14.31 36.72 26.85
CA ALA A 436 14.14 37.80 27.83
C ALA A 436 13.22 37.42 29.02
N ASN A 437 13.47 36.26 29.61
CA ASN A 437 12.67 35.68 30.71
C ASN A 437 11.19 35.48 30.33
N ASP A 438 10.94 34.81 29.21
CA ASP A 438 9.60 34.51 28.67
C ASP A 438 8.75 35.76 28.38
N LYS A 439 9.41 36.88 28.06
CA LYS A 439 8.72 38.12 27.68
C LYS A 439 8.15 38.03 26.26
N TYR A 440 8.80 37.30 25.35
CA TYR A 440 8.42 37.17 23.94
C TYR A 440 7.99 35.73 23.59
#